data_AF-I6CZT1-F1
#
_entry.id   AF-I6CZT1-F1
#
_cell.length_a   1.000
_cell.length_b   1.000
_cell.length_c   1.000
_cell.angle_alpha   90.00
_cell.angle_beta   90.00
_cell.angle_gamma   90.00
#
_symmetry.space_group_name_H-M   'P 1'
#
loop_
_entity.id
_entity.type
_entity.pdbx_description
1 polymer ?
#
loop_
_entity_poly.entity_id
_entity_poly.type
_entity_poly.pdbx_seq_one_letter_code
_entity_poly.pdbx_strand_id
1 'polypeptide(L)' 'MAWETRGKPGGVMFHSDQGSHYTSRQFRQLLWRYQIRQSMSRR' A
#
# COMPACT_ATOMS: atom_id res chain seq x y z
N MET A 1 -2.70 12.68 -1.48
CA MET A 1 -1.65 11.71 -1.06
C MET A 1 -0.40 11.83 -1.93
N ALA A 2 0.76 11.32 -1.49
CA ALA A 2 1.99 11.34 -2.30
C ALA A 2 1.84 10.70 -3.69
N TRP A 3 0.95 9.70 -3.84
CA TRP A 3 0.64 9.10 -5.14
C TRP A 3 0.02 10.11 -6.13
N GLU A 4 -0.88 10.98 -5.67
CA GLU A 4 -1.55 11.98 -6.52
C GLU A 4 -0.59 13.10 -6.90
N THR A 5 0.19 13.59 -5.95
CA THR A 5 1.13 14.71 -6.17
C THR A 5 2.32 14.32 -7.02
N ARG A 6 2.65 13.02 -7.12
CA ARG A 6 3.73 12.48 -7.96
C ARG A 6 3.25 11.99 -9.33
N GLY A 7 2.04 12.35 -9.75
CA GLY A 7 1.54 12.00 -11.09
C GLY A 7 1.10 10.55 -11.23
N LYS A 8 0.60 9.92 -10.16
CA LYS A 8 0.01 8.57 -10.17
C LYS A 8 0.97 7.49 -10.69
N PRO A 9 2.17 7.35 -10.08
CA PRO A 9 3.17 6.41 -10.56
C PRO A 9 2.67 4.96 -10.49
N GLY A 10 2.89 4.20 -11.56
CA GLY A 10 2.61 2.77 -11.62
C GLY A 10 3.76 1.91 -11.10
N GLY A 11 3.48 0.65 -10.76
CA GLY A 11 4.51 -0.32 -10.36
C GLY A 11 5.15 -0.08 -9.00
N VAL A 12 4.62 0.85 -8.19
CA VAL A 12 5.14 1.16 -6.87
C VAL A 12 4.75 0.12 -5.82
N MET A 13 5.54 0.03 -4.75
CA MET A 13 5.34 -0.89 -3.65
C MET A 13 5.26 -0.15 -2.31
N PHE A 14 4.34 -0.59 -1.45
CA PHE A 14 4.24 -0.18 -0.05
C PHE A 14 4.78 -1.30 0.84
N HIS A 15 5.83 -1.04 1.59
CA HIS A 15 6.43 -1.98 2.53
C HIS A 15 6.11 -1.59 3.97
N SER A 16 5.56 -2.52 4.76
CA SER A 16 5.22 -2.30 6.17
C SER A 16 5.48 -3.52 7.04
N ASP A 17 5.26 -3.39 8.34
CA ASP A 17 5.11 -4.55 9.23
C ASP A 17 3.77 -5.28 8.99
N GLN A 18 3.56 -6.39 9.72
CA GLN A 18 2.30 -7.17 9.74
C GLN A 18 1.30 -6.70 10.80
N GLY A 19 1.38 -5.44 11.24
CA GLY A 19 0.45 -4.89 12.22
C GLY A 19 -1.01 -4.89 11.75
N SER A 20 -1.94 -4.85 12.70
CA SER A 20 -3.40 -4.83 12.45
C SER A 20 -3.83 -3.66 11.54
N HIS A 21 -3.13 -2.53 11.60
CA HIS A 21 -3.35 -1.37 10.74
C HIS A 21 -3.18 -1.73 9.25
N TYR A 22 -2.04 -2.34 8.91
CA TYR A 22 -1.65 -2.61 7.52
C TYR A 22 -2.24 -3.93 6.97
N THR A 23 -2.74 -4.81 7.83
CA THR A 23 -3.43 -6.04 7.44
C THR A 23 -4.95 -5.86 7.27
N SER A 24 -5.49 -4.70 7.66
CA SER A 24 -6.93 -4.42 7.58
C SER A 24 -7.48 -4.47 6.14
N ARG A 25 -8.75 -4.86 6.00
CA ARG A 25 -9.44 -4.89 4.69
C ARG A 25 -9.48 -3.51 4.02
N GLN A 26 -9.74 -2.47 4.79
CA GLN A 26 -9.82 -1.09 4.30
C GLN A 26 -8.47 -0.65 3.72
N PHE A 27 -7.37 -0.96 4.40
CA PHE A 27 -6.04 -0.61 3.91
C PHE A 27 -5.67 -1.37 2.62
N ARG A 28 -5.98 -2.68 2.55
CA ARG A 28 -5.79 -3.46 1.31
C ARG A 28 -6.61 -2.92 0.13
N GLN A 29 -7.86 -2.53 0.37
CA GLN A 29 -8.70 -1.91 -0.66
C GLN A 29 -8.16 -0.56 -1.12
N LEU A 30 -7.60 0.23 -0.19
CA LEU A 30 -6.93 1.49 -0.53
C LEU A 30 -5.76 1.24 -1.49
N LEU A 31 -4.84 0.33 -1.13
CA LEU A 31 -3.69 0.01 -1.99
C LEU A 31 -4.12 -0.54 -3.36
N TRP A 32 -5.17 -1.36 -3.40
CA TRP A 32 -5.73 -1.87 -4.66
C TRP A 32 -6.26 -0.74 -5.56
N ARG A 33 -7.00 0.22 -5.00
CA ARG A 33 -7.54 1.38 -5.73
C ARG A 33 -6.43 2.21 -6.39
N TYR A 34 -5.26 2.28 -5.74
CA TYR A 34 -4.11 3.03 -6.23
C TYR A 34 -3.09 2.16 -6.99
N GLN A 35 -3.41 0.89 -7.25
CA GLN A 35 -2.52 -0.08 -7.91
C GLN A 35 -1.14 -0.19 -7.25
N ILE A 36 -1.08 -0.05 -5.92
CA ILE A 36 0.14 -0.15 -5.13
C ILE A 36 0.29 -1.59 -4.66
N ARG A 37 1.44 -2.21 -4.93
CA ARG A 37 1.73 -3.57 -4.44
C ARG A 37 2.07 -3.51 -2.96
N GLN A 38 1.45 -4.36 -2.15
CA GLN A 38 1.80 -4.47 -0.74
C GLN A 38 2.92 -5.51 -0.54
N SER A 39 3.90 -5.19 0.30
CA SER A 39 4.87 -6.11 0.87
C SER A 39 4.86 -5.94 2.39
N MET A 40 5.01 -7.04 3.12
CA MET A 40 5.09 -6.98 4.58
C MET A 40 6.33 -7.72 5.08
N SER A 41 6.96 -7.21 6.12
CA SER A 41 8.08 -7.90 6.80
C SER A 41 7.62 -9.27 7.29
N ARG A 42 8.47 -10.29 7.19
CA ARG A 42 8.26 -11.58 7.85
C ARG A 42 8.93 -11.50 9.22
N ARG A 43 8.19 -11.76 10.29
CA ARG A 43 8.74 -11.91 11.63
C ARG A 43 8.87 -13.39 11.95
#